data_AF-A0A1M4VNJ7-F1
#
_entry.id   AF-A0A1M4VNJ7-F1
#
_cell.length_a   1.000
_cell.length_b   1.000
_cell.length_c   1.000
_cell.angle_alpha   90.00
_cell.angle_beta   90.00
_cell.angle_gamma   90.00
#
_symmetry.space_group_name_H-M   'P 1'
#
loop_
_entity.id
_entity.type
_entity.pdbx_description
1 polymer ?
#
loop_
_entity_poly.entity_id
_entity_poly.type
_entity_poly.pdbx_seq_one_letter_code
_entity_poly.pdbx_strand_id
1 'polypeptide(L)'
;MRVRAQLLTAAVAALTGVGLVLSPVGDDTRLLELAPGHGPSAGDLLGLALVVVGVVWLEALVLRYLPAVRRRLGDRPLFAIALLGGFGFGIAVVSAVQGGPWWTTGLLLASLSSVVLGGVLASVTPG
;
A
#
# COMPACT_ATOMS: atom_id res chain seq x y z
N MET A 1 -9.81 20.49 3.00
CA MET A 1 -9.80 19.33 3.94
C MET A 1 -8.57 19.44 4.83
N ARG A 2 -8.69 19.20 6.14
CA ARG A 2 -7.53 19.13 7.04
C ARG A 2 -6.63 17.97 6.60
N VAL A 3 -5.31 18.14 6.59
CA VAL A 3 -4.33 17.13 6.11
C VAL A 3 -4.53 15.78 6.79
N ARG A 4 -4.92 15.80 8.07
CA ARG A 4 -5.27 14.59 8.84
C ARG A 4 -6.43 13.80 8.24
N ALA A 5 -7.46 14.48 7.72
CA ALA A 5 -8.57 13.80 7.06
C ALA A 5 -8.09 13.11 5.77
N GLN A 6 -7.23 13.77 4.98
CA GLN A 6 -6.66 13.17 3.76
C GLN A 6 -5.81 11.93 4.09
N LEU A 7 -4.98 11.99 5.14
CA LEU A 7 -4.19 10.85 5.60
C LEU A 7 -5.08 9.69 6.05
N LEU A 8 -6.14 9.97 6.80
CA LEU A 8 -7.09 8.95 7.23
C LEU A 8 -7.81 8.33 6.03
N THR A 9 -8.30 9.14 5.09
CA THR A 9 -8.96 8.63 3.88
C THR A 9 -8.04 7.77 3.04
N ALA A 10 -6.79 8.20 2.83
CA ALA A 10 -5.81 7.45 2.06
C ALA A 10 -5.39 6.14 2.76
N ALA A 11 -5.21 6.18 4.08
CA ALA A 11 -4.93 4.99 4.88
C ALA A 11 -6.09 4.00 4.89
N VAL A 12 -7.33 4.48 5.04
CA VAL A 12 -8.53 3.64 4.97
C VAL A 12 -8.64 3.01 3.58
N ALA A 13 -8.46 3.78 2.50
CA ALA A 13 -8.48 3.23 1.14
C ALA A 13 -7.42 2.12 0.96
N ALA A 14 -6.18 2.36 1.39
CA ALA A 14 -5.12 1.34 1.29
C ALA A 14 -5.46 0.08 2.09
N LEU A 15 -5.91 0.22 3.34
CA LEU A 15 -6.24 -0.90 4.22
C LEU A 15 -7.48 -1.67 3.75
N THR A 16 -8.50 -0.97 3.26
CA THR A 16 -9.67 -1.61 2.64
C THR A 16 -9.27 -2.37 1.39
N GLY A 17 -8.37 -1.81 0.57
CA GLY A 17 -7.87 -2.48 -0.63
C GLY A 17 -7.12 -3.77 -0.30
N VAL A 18 -6.24 -3.72 0.71
CA VAL A 18 -5.55 -4.91 1.24
C VAL A 18 -6.55 -5.92 1.78
N GLY A 19 -7.55 -5.49 2.53
CA GLY A 19 -8.58 -6.36 3.07
C GLY A 19 -9.37 -7.09 1.99
N LEU A 20 -9.64 -6.44 0.86
CA LEU A 20 -10.29 -7.05 -0.29
C LEU A 20 -9.40 -8.08 -0.98
N VAL A 21 -8.12 -7.76 -1.19
CA VAL A 21 -7.12 -8.69 -1.76
C VAL A 21 -6.90 -9.92 -0.88
N LEU A 22 -7.03 -9.79 0.43
CA LEU A 22 -6.89 -10.90 1.38
C LEU A 22 -8.20 -11.65 1.62
N SER A 23 -9.31 -11.16 1.08
CA SER A 23 -10.62 -11.76 1.31
C SER A 23 -10.80 -12.98 0.41
N PRO A 24 -11.24 -14.14 0.94
CA PRO A 24 -11.57 -15.30 0.11
C PRO A 24 -12.88 -15.12 -0.70
N VAL A 25 -13.41 -13.89 -0.78
CA VAL A 25 -14.67 -13.58 -1.44
C VAL A 25 -14.44 -13.49 -2.95
N GLY A 26 -14.53 -14.64 -3.62
CA GLY A 26 -14.64 -14.70 -5.08
C GLY A 26 -13.59 -15.55 -5.79
N ASP A 27 -13.40 -16.81 -5.38
CA ASP A 27 -12.54 -17.76 -6.11
C ASP A 27 -13.17 -18.25 -7.44
N ASP A 28 -14.45 -17.98 -7.69
CA ASP A 28 -15.19 -18.59 -8.80
C ASP A 28 -15.10 -17.83 -10.14
N THR A 29 -14.64 -16.57 -10.17
CA THR A 29 -14.54 -15.79 -11.42
C THR A 29 -13.21 -15.05 -11.55
N ARG A 30 -12.22 -15.73 -12.13
CA ARG A 30 -10.94 -15.15 -12.52
C ARG A 30 -11.15 -14.28 -13.75
N LEU A 31 -10.83 -13.00 -13.66
CA LEU A 31 -11.04 -12.04 -14.76
C LEU A 31 -9.85 -11.97 -15.73
N LEU A 32 -8.66 -12.31 -15.25
CA LEU A 32 -7.42 -12.21 -16.02
C LEU A 32 -6.54 -13.42 -15.72
N GLU A 33 -6.26 -14.24 -16.72
CA GLU A 33 -5.34 -15.37 -16.58
C GLU A 33 -3.92 -14.88 -16.91
N LEU A 34 -3.12 -14.64 -15.87
CA LEU A 34 -1.72 -14.18 -16.01
C LEU A 34 -0.77 -15.38 -16.18
N ALA A 35 -1.15 -16.54 -15.63
CA ALA A 35 -0.50 -17.83 -15.80
C ALA A 35 -1.56 -18.95 -15.65
N PRO A 36 -1.29 -20.20 -16.11
CA PRO A 36 -2.27 -21.28 -16.05
C PRO A 36 -2.83 -21.45 -14.65
N GLY A 37 -4.14 -21.24 -14.51
CA GLY A 37 -4.81 -21.33 -13.22
C GLY A 37 -4.36 -20.30 -12.17
N HIS A 38 -3.76 -19.18 -12.58
CA HIS A 38 -3.30 -18.10 -11.71
C HIS A 38 -3.68 -16.75 -12.30
N GLY A 39 -4.41 -15.96 -11.52
CA GLY A 39 -4.94 -14.71 -11.99
C GLY A 39 -5.78 -14.00 -10.93
N PRO A 40 -5.75 -12.66 -10.87
CA PRO A 40 -6.57 -11.91 -9.93
C PRO A 40 -8.06 -12.09 -10.24
N SER A 41 -8.85 -12.28 -9.19
CA SER A 41 -10.30 -12.19 -9.23
C SER A 41 -10.76 -10.74 -9.46
N ALA A 42 -12.06 -10.56 -9.71
CA ALA A 42 -12.69 -9.24 -9.70
C ALA A 42 -12.45 -8.48 -8.38
N GLY A 43 -12.51 -9.20 -7.26
CA GLY A 43 -12.23 -8.67 -5.93
C GLY A 43 -10.79 -8.21 -5.78
N ASP A 44 -9.84 -8.99 -6.29
CA ASP A 44 -8.42 -8.66 -6.25
C ASP A 44 -8.08 -7.41 -7.05
N LEU A 45 -8.66 -7.27 -8.26
CA LEU A 45 -8.46 -6.09 -9.09
C LEU A 45 -9.01 -4.82 -8.42
N LEU A 46 -10.20 -4.92 -7.82
CA LEU A 46 -10.79 -3.80 -7.10
C LEU A 46 -9.98 -3.45 -5.85
N GLY A 47 -9.53 -4.46 -5.11
CA GLY A 47 -8.65 -4.30 -3.96
C GLY A 47 -7.33 -3.65 -4.36
N LEU A 48 -6.67 -4.14 -5.41
CA LEU A 48 -5.45 -3.55 -5.99
C LEU A 48 -5.64 -2.10 -6.39
N ALA A 49 -6.72 -1.77 -7.09
CA ALA A 49 -7.00 -0.39 -7.48
C ALA A 49 -7.09 0.52 -6.24
N LEU A 50 -7.77 0.06 -5.19
CA LEU A 50 -7.92 0.80 -3.94
C LEU A 50 -6.60 0.93 -3.17
N VAL A 51 -5.78 -0.14 -3.14
CA VAL A 51 -4.42 -0.10 -2.59
C VAL A 51 -3.56 0.92 -3.32
N VAL A 52 -3.51 0.86 -4.65
CA VAL A 52 -2.70 1.77 -5.47
C VAL A 52 -3.12 3.21 -5.23
N VAL A 53 -4.42 3.51 -5.26
CA VAL A 53 -4.92 4.87 -5.00
C VAL A 53 -4.56 5.33 -3.60
N GLY A 54 -4.77 4.51 -2.57
CA GLY A 54 -4.46 4.85 -1.18
C GLY A 54 -2.96 5.07 -0.93
N VAL A 55 -2.12 4.14 -1.41
CA VAL A 55 -0.65 4.19 -1.25
C VAL A 55 -0.06 5.37 -2.02
N VAL A 56 -0.42 5.57 -3.29
CA VAL A 56 0.07 6.70 -4.09
C VAL A 56 -0.30 8.02 -3.45
N TRP A 57 -1.50 8.13 -2.90
CA TRP A 57 -1.93 9.34 -2.19
C TRP A 57 -1.14 9.55 -0.89
N LEU A 58 -0.91 8.51 -0.09
CA LEU A 58 -0.06 8.58 1.10
C LEU A 58 1.37 9.03 0.75
N GLU A 59 1.97 8.43 -0.28
CA GLU A 59 3.31 8.79 -0.74
C GLU A 59 3.37 10.23 -1.24
N ALA A 60 2.38 10.70 -2.00
CA ALA A 60 2.30 12.09 -2.43
C ALA A 60 2.24 13.07 -1.24
N LEU A 61 1.51 12.72 -0.18
CA LEU A 61 1.48 13.51 1.06
C LEU A 61 2.83 13.46 1.79
N VAL A 62 3.44 12.29 1.92
CA VAL A 62 4.75 12.12 2.55
C VAL A 62 5.82 12.93 1.82
N LEU A 63 5.87 12.88 0.50
CA LEU A 63 6.80 13.65 -0.33
C LEU A 63 6.59 15.16 -0.16
N ARG A 64 5.34 15.61 -0.10
CA ARG A 64 5.00 17.03 0.11
C ARG A 64 5.50 17.54 1.47
N TYR A 65 5.49 16.70 2.50
CA TYR A 65 5.88 17.07 3.87
C TYR A 65 7.19 16.40 4.31
N LEU A 66 7.99 15.93 3.35
CA LEU A 66 9.22 15.19 3.59
C LEU A 66 10.20 15.91 4.54
N PRO A 67 10.41 17.24 4.43
CA PRO A 67 11.29 17.95 5.38
C PRO A 67 10.82 17.84 6.83
N ALA A 68 9.51 17.85 7.06
CA ALA A 68 8.92 17.75 8.39
C ALA A 68 9.03 16.32 8.95
N VAL A 69 8.74 15.31 8.12
CA VAL A 69 8.91 13.89 8.45
C VAL A 69 10.38 13.57 8.78
N ARG A 70 11.30 14.06 7.93
CA ARG A 70 12.75 13.89 8.10
C ARG A 70 13.26 14.49 9.42
N ARG A 71 12.79 15.68 9.81
CA ARG A 71 13.14 16.29 11.11
C ARG A 71 12.67 15.47 12.31
N ARG A 72 11.54 14.75 12.18
CA ARG A 72 10.96 13.96 13.28
C ARG A 72 11.58 12.58 13.41
N LEU A 73 11.75 11.88 12.28
CA LEU A 73 12.21 10.48 12.26
C LEU A 73 13.72 10.36 12.11
N GLY A 74 14.36 11.30 11.40
CA GLY A 74 15.72 11.16 10.92
C GLY A 74 15.83 10.30 9.64
N ASP A 75 17.00 10.31 9.02
CA ASP A 75 17.18 9.76 7.67
C ASP A 75 17.19 8.24 7.62
N ARG A 76 17.82 7.59 8.61
CA ARG A 76 17.97 6.13 8.68
C ARG A 76 16.62 5.40 8.79
N PRO A 77 15.73 5.72 9.75
CA PRO A 77 14.44 5.03 9.83
C PRO A 77 13.53 5.40 8.67
N LEU A 78 13.58 6.64 8.16
CA LEU A 78 12.85 7.03 6.96
C LEU A 78 13.27 6.17 5.76
N PHE A 79 14.57 5.99 5.56
CA PHE A 79 15.10 5.10 4.53
C PHE A 79 14.69 3.64 4.74
N ALA A 80 14.78 3.13 5.97
CA ALA A 80 14.40 1.74 6.27
C ALA A 80 12.91 1.48 5.97
N ILE A 81 12.02 2.40 6.34
CA ILE A 81 10.58 2.27 6.07
C ILE A 81 10.30 2.37 4.57
N ALA A 82 10.92 3.34 3.87
CA ALA A 82 10.78 3.47 2.42
C ALA A 82 11.32 2.24 1.68
N LEU A 83 12.45 1.68 2.14
CA LEU A 83 13.04 0.46 1.61
C LEU A 83 12.12 -0.75 1.82
N LEU A 84 11.54 -0.91 3.02
CA LEU A 84 10.56 -1.95 3.29
C LEU A 84 9.32 -1.81 2.39
N GLY A 85 8.84 -0.59 2.20
CA GLY A 85 7.72 -0.30 1.31
C GLY A 85 8.01 -0.69 -0.14
N GLY A 86 9.14 -0.23 -0.67
CA GLY A 86 9.60 -0.54 -2.03
C GLY A 86 9.91 -2.03 -2.23
N PHE A 87 10.50 -2.69 -1.23
CA PHE A 87 10.77 -4.12 -1.25
C PHE A 87 9.47 -4.94 -1.26
N GLY A 88 8.50 -4.56 -0.42
CA GLY A 88 7.16 -5.15 -0.44
C GLY A 88 6.50 -5.03 -1.81
N PHE A 89 6.54 -3.83 -2.40
CA PHE A 89 6.02 -3.62 -3.75
C PHE A 89 6.75 -4.47 -4.80
N GLY A 90 8.08 -4.60 -4.71
CA GLY A 90 8.86 -5.46 -5.58
C GLY A 90 8.45 -6.94 -5.49
N ILE A 91 8.28 -7.46 -4.27
CA ILE A 91 7.74 -8.82 -4.05
C ILE A 91 6.36 -8.95 -4.68
N ALA A 92 5.49 -7.96 -4.47
CA ALA A 92 4.13 -7.97 -5.02
C ALA A 92 4.14 -8.15 -6.54
N VAL A 93 4.92 -7.33 -7.24
CA VAL A 93 5.04 -7.35 -8.70
C VAL A 93 5.65 -8.66 -9.20
N VAL A 94 6.80 -9.06 -8.64
CA VAL A 94 7.49 -10.28 -9.08
C VAL A 94 6.62 -11.51 -8.85
N SER A 95 5.98 -11.61 -7.69
CA SER A 95 5.13 -12.75 -7.35
C SER A 95 3.86 -12.78 -8.20
N ALA A 96 3.26 -11.63 -8.51
CA ALA A 96 2.10 -11.57 -9.39
C ALA A 96 2.43 -12.03 -10.82
N VAL A 97 3.62 -11.69 -11.33
CA VAL A 97 4.08 -12.12 -12.66
C VAL A 97 4.43 -13.61 -12.67
N GLN A 98 5.00 -14.14 -11.59
CA GLN A 98 5.41 -15.56 -11.51
C GLN A 98 4.28 -16.51 -11.05
N GLY A 99 3.10 -15.99 -10.72
CA GLY A 99 2.02 -16.79 -10.12
C GLY A 99 2.33 -17.30 -8.71
N GLY A 100 3.30 -16.72 -8.01
CA GLY A 100 3.65 -17.10 -6.64
C GLY A 100 2.65 -16.56 -5.61
N PRO A 101 2.50 -17.18 -4.42
CA PRO A 101 1.55 -16.75 -3.39
C PRO A 101 2.00 -15.50 -2.61
N TRP A 102 3.22 -15.02 -2.83
CA TRP A 102 3.85 -13.95 -2.05
C TRP A 102 3.34 -12.55 -2.38
N TRP A 103 2.51 -12.40 -3.41
CA TRP A 103 2.08 -11.10 -3.89
C TRP A 103 1.25 -10.33 -2.85
N THR A 104 0.41 -11.04 -2.10
CA THR A 104 -0.37 -10.49 -0.98
C THR A 104 0.53 -10.02 0.17
N THR A 105 1.60 -10.77 0.45
CA THR A 105 2.59 -10.42 1.48
C THR A 105 3.36 -9.15 1.08
N GLY A 106 3.71 -9.03 -0.20
CA GLY A 106 4.32 -7.83 -0.75
C GLY A 106 3.43 -6.61 -0.63
N LEU A 107 2.15 -6.73 -1.00
CA LEU A 107 1.15 -5.66 -0.86
C LEU A 107 0.92 -5.25 0.59
N LEU A 108 0.88 -6.21 1.51
CA LEU A 108 0.80 -5.95 2.94
C LEU A 108 1.99 -5.13 3.44
N LEU A 109 3.21 -5.55 3.09
CA LEU A 109 4.43 -4.86 3.51
C LEU A 109 4.50 -3.43 2.96
N ALA A 110 4.14 -3.24 1.69
CA ALA A 110 4.07 -1.93 1.06
C ALA A 110 3.05 -1.01 1.74
N SER A 111 1.85 -1.54 1.99
CA SER A 111 0.76 -0.79 2.60
C SER A 111 1.06 -0.42 4.05
N LEU A 112 1.60 -1.35 4.84
CA LEU A 112 1.99 -1.10 6.23
C LEU A 112 3.05 0.00 6.33
N SER A 113 4.07 -0.06 5.47
CA SER A 113 5.14 0.94 5.42
C SER A 113 4.58 2.34 5.11
N SER A 114 3.67 2.41 4.13
CA SER A 114 2.99 3.65 3.75
C SER A 114 2.11 4.22 4.87
N VAL A 115 1.36 3.36 5.57
CA VAL A 115 0.52 3.74 6.71
C VAL A 115 1.35 4.24 7.88
N VAL A 116 2.49 3.60 8.17
CA VAL A 116 3.42 4.06 9.21
C VAL A 116 3.95 5.46 8.89
N LEU A 117 4.40 5.70 7.65
CA LEU A 117 4.82 7.04 7.23
C LEU A 117 3.68 8.06 7.30
N GLY A 118 2.47 7.67 6.90
CA GLY A 118 1.28 8.50 7.04
C GLY A 118 0.95 8.86 8.49
N GLY A 119 1.10 7.91 9.42
CA GLY A 119 0.93 8.12 10.85
C GLY A 119 1.97 9.06 11.45
N VAL A 120 3.24 8.90 11.05
CA VAL A 120 4.31 9.85 11.40
C VAL A 120 3.94 11.24 10.90
N LEU A 121 3.53 11.38 9.65
CA LEU A 121 3.14 12.66 9.08
C LEU A 121 1.97 13.30 9.85
N ALA A 122 0.95 12.53 10.21
CA ALA A 122 -0.19 12.99 11.00
C ALA A 122 0.24 13.57 12.36
N SER A 123 1.29 13.01 12.97
CA SER A 123 1.85 13.49 14.24
C SER A 123 2.61 14.82 14.13
N VAL A 124 3.07 15.18 12.92
CA VAL A 124 3.89 16.39 12.69
C VAL A 124 3.04 17.55 12.13
N THR A 125 1.94 17.26 11.43
CA THR A 125 1.05 18.32 10.91
C THR A 125 0.10 18.89 11.99
N PRO A 126 0.05 20.21 12.19
CA PRO A 126 -1.00 20.88 12.97
C PRO A 126 -2.36 20.62 12.32
N GLY A 127 -3.38 20.33 13.14
CA GLY A 127 -4.73 19.99 12.68
C GLY A 127 -5.51 21.17 12.12
#